data_AF-A0A7Y2LZ15-F1
#
_entry.id   AF-A0A7Y2LZ15-F1
#
_cell.length_a   1.000
_cell.length_b   1.000
_cell.length_c   1.000
_cell.angle_alpha   90.00
_cell.angle_beta   90.00
_cell.angle_gamma   90.00
#
_symmetry.space_group_name_H-M   'P 1'
#
loop_
_entity.id
_entity.type
_entity.pdbx_description
1 polymer ?
#
loop_
_entity_poly.entity_id
_entity_poly.type
_entity_poly.pdbx_seq_one_letter_code
_entity_poly.pdbx_strand_id
1 'polypeptide(L)'
;MRWQGQQLGVADAAALPGLERLDGLVRSVTTPEFAGMTFHEVMCKSALNHVPGASSMPFDWTINPYRGCSHACVYCLSPQTPVLLADGRQRPIAELSVGDEIIGTAMRGAHRRYTRTTVEARWSTRKRAHRITLADGTELVASGDHRFLTDRGWTHVADGMSGDSPRPFLTTQHRLMGFGSRGIPIAPSSAEGAAVTTGADLRVVSVEDLGHEIEMVDVTTGTGDFIADGVVSHNCFARGTHEYLDLDAGHDFDSQIVVKVNVADVLRRELRRGSWSREPVMLGTNTDPYQRAEGRYRLMPGIVAELTESGTPFSILTKGTLLRRDLPLLKDAAASVHVSVAVFDDPLHQLIEPGTPTAAARLETVRAATEAGFRVTVFLMPILPHLTDSIAAIDDALARIRAAGAARVVYGALHLRPGVKPWFMAWLRREHPELVSSYLGLYPGASAMAPKAYRSWLAKRVRPLMRVHRLDGHDEDDAPRREPVPGLAARVVTTDRGREAARRSETGAPQGGGRQGGGRQGGDGSPAMLF
;
A
#
# COMPACT_ATOMS: atom_id res chain seq x y z
N MET A 1 -1.99 8.19 -17.95
CA MET A 1 -1.03 8.33 -16.83
C MET A 1 0.38 8.23 -17.42
N ARG A 2 1.27 9.19 -17.13
CA ARG A 2 2.57 9.35 -17.83
C ARG A 2 3.65 8.34 -17.40
N TRP A 3 3.26 7.08 -17.21
CA TRP A 3 4.13 5.90 -17.24
C TRP A 3 4.16 5.26 -18.64
N GLN A 4 3.27 5.69 -19.55
CA GLN A 4 3.30 5.37 -20.99
C GLN A 4 4.59 5.86 -21.69
N GLY A 5 5.33 6.80 -21.11
CA GLY A 5 6.59 7.31 -21.67
C GLY A 5 7.81 6.41 -21.42
N GLN A 6 7.64 5.24 -20.80
CA GLN A 6 8.66 4.20 -20.62
C GLN A 6 8.30 2.92 -21.40
N GLN A 7 7.48 3.03 -22.46
CA GLN A 7 7.37 1.94 -23.43
C GLN A 7 8.64 1.86 -24.30
N LEU A 8 9.32 0.73 -24.12
CA LEU A 8 10.07 -0.08 -25.10
C LEU A 8 11.25 0.59 -25.82
N GLY A 9 12.45 0.24 -25.37
CA GLY A 9 13.71 0.24 -26.14
C GLY A 9 14.28 -1.19 -26.26
N VAL A 10 15.24 -1.39 -27.17
CA VAL A 10 15.76 -2.67 -27.70
C VAL A 10 16.14 -3.69 -26.61
N ALA A 11 15.76 -4.95 -26.83
CA ALA A 11 16.02 -6.10 -25.95
C ALA A 11 17.53 -6.35 -25.73
N ASP A 12 17.94 -6.49 -24.48
CA ASP A 12 19.29 -6.94 -24.12
C ASP A 12 19.35 -8.47 -24.08
N ALA A 13 20.13 -9.06 -24.98
CA ALA A 13 20.29 -10.51 -25.09
C ALA A 13 21.04 -11.16 -23.91
N ALA A 14 21.61 -10.35 -23.00
CA ALA A 14 22.29 -10.83 -21.79
C ALA A 14 21.41 -10.80 -20.52
N ALA A 15 20.18 -10.27 -20.61
CA ALA A 15 19.27 -10.17 -19.48
C ALA A 15 18.53 -11.50 -19.20
N LEU A 16 18.11 -11.70 -17.94
CA LEU A 16 17.26 -12.84 -17.58
C LEU A 16 15.87 -12.70 -18.22
N PRO A 17 15.18 -13.82 -18.51
CA PRO A 17 13.79 -13.82 -18.98
C PRO A 17 12.85 -12.98 -18.10
N GLY A 18 12.17 -12.00 -18.70
CA GLY A 18 11.34 -10.98 -18.04
C GLY A 18 12.05 -9.65 -17.75
N LEU A 19 13.39 -9.62 -17.76
CA LEU A 19 14.20 -8.42 -17.53
C LEU A 19 14.85 -7.87 -18.81
N GLU A 20 14.64 -8.52 -19.97
CA GLU A 20 15.24 -8.09 -21.25
C GLU A 20 14.72 -6.74 -21.75
N ARG A 21 13.62 -6.27 -21.14
CA ARG A 21 12.94 -4.99 -21.42
C ARG A 21 13.11 -3.95 -20.32
N LEU A 22 13.80 -4.28 -19.23
CA LEU A 22 14.18 -3.30 -18.22
C LEU A 22 15.28 -2.41 -18.81
N ASP A 23 14.85 -1.29 -19.41
CA ASP A 23 15.74 -0.25 -19.91
C ASP A 23 16.81 0.08 -18.86
N GLY A 24 18.05 -0.26 -19.18
CA GLY A 24 19.19 0.00 -18.31
C GLY A 24 19.45 -1.06 -17.23
N LEU A 25 18.88 -2.27 -17.29
CA LEU A 25 19.31 -3.37 -16.42
C LEU A 25 20.83 -3.51 -16.48
N VAL A 26 21.46 -3.48 -15.30
CA VAL A 26 22.91 -3.68 -15.15
C VAL A 26 23.18 -5.14 -14.81
N ARG A 27 22.50 -5.64 -13.78
CA ARG A 27 22.62 -7.03 -13.30
C ARG A 27 21.53 -7.36 -12.28
N SER A 28 21.31 -8.65 -12.07
CA SER A 28 20.50 -9.17 -10.96
C SER A 28 21.42 -9.77 -9.89
N VAL A 29 21.19 -9.43 -8.61
CA VAL A 29 22.04 -9.84 -7.50
C VAL A 29 21.23 -10.56 -6.44
N THR A 30 21.65 -11.76 -6.06
CA THR A 30 21.17 -12.48 -4.88
C THR A 30 22.27 -12.46 -3.82
N THR A 31 21.90 -12.39 -2.54
CA THR A 31 22.87 -12.22 -1.45
C THR A 31 22.47 -13.02 -0.23
N PRO A 32 23.41 -13.69 0.46
CA PRO A 32 23.10 -14.47 1.66
C PRO A 32 22.40 -13.66 2.77
N GLU A 33 22.73 -12.36 2.90
CA GLU A 33 22.14 -11.49 3.93
C GLU A 33 20.65 -11.16 3.68
N PHE A 34 20.17 -11.43 2.48
CA PHE A 34 18.79 -11.24 2.02
C PHE A 34 18.30 -12.53 1.35
N ALA A 35 18.45 -13.66 2.04
CA ALA A 35 18.01 -14.96 1.56
C ALA A 35 16.53 -14.91 1.09
N GLY A 36 16.29 -15.40 -0.12
CA GLY A 36 14.96 -15.32 -0.75
C GLY A 36 14.65 -13.99 -1.44
N MET A 37 15.63 -13.09 -1.59
CA MET A 37 15.47 -11.85 -2.36
C MET A 37 16.51 -11.75 -3.49
N THR A 38 16.06 -11.19 -4.61
CA THR A 38 16.84 -10.78 -5.78
C THR A 38 16.75 -9.26 -5.94
N PHE A 39 17.86 -8.61 -6.22
CA PHE A 39 17.91 -7.19 -6.50
C PHE A 39 18.21 -6.97 -7.98
N HIS A 40 17.36 -6.23 -8.68
CA HIS A 40 17.56 -5.86 -10.09
C HIS A 40 18.17 -4.47 -10.14
N GLU A 41 19.48 -4.41 -10.34
CA GLU A 41 20.20 -3.16 -10.46
C GLU A 41 19.94 -2.57 -11.85
N VAL A 42 19.41 -1.35 -11.91
CA VAL A 42 19.05 -0.67 -13.15
C VAL A 42 19.62 0.75 -13.21
N MET A 43 19.93 1.18 -14.44
CA MET A 43 20.24 2.54 -14.80
C MET A 43 18.96 3.29 -15.12
N CYS A 44 18.51 4.14 -14.19
CA CYS A 44 17.37 5.01 -14.47
C CYS A 44 17.75 6.12 -15.45
N LYS A 45 16.79 6.51 -16.29
CA LYS A 45 16.89 7.69 -17.19
C LYS A 45 16.50 8.99 -16.48
N SER A 46 15.72 8.89 -15.40
CA SER A 46 15.27 10.01 -14.58
C SER A 46 15.15 9.59 -13.12
N ALA A 47 15.57 10.48 -12.21
CA ALA A 47 15.45 10.32 -10.78
C ALA A 47 14.18 11.02 -10.25
N LEU A 48 13.89 12.22 -10.77
CA LEU A 48 12.75 13.04 -10.41
C LEU A 48 11.46 12.61 -11.13
N ASN A 49 10.43 12.25 -10.37
CA ASN A 49 9.13 11.84 -10.91
C ASN A 49 8.09 12.93 -10.62
N HIS A 50 7.53 13.50 -11.68
CA HIS A 50 6.46 14.51 -11.55
C HIS A 50 5.15 13.84 -11.12
N VAL A 51 4.54 14.38 -10.08
CA VAL A 51 3.23 13.94 -9.60
C VAL A 51 2.16 14.43 -10.59
N PRO A 52 1.27 13.57 -11.14
CA PRO A 52 0.27 14.02 -12.09
C PRO A 52 -0.63 15.12 -11.49
N GLY A 53 -0.97 16.16 -12.26
CA GLY A 53 -1.76 17.30 -11.76
C GLY A 53 -3.19 16.97 -11.31
N ALA A 54 -3.69 15.75 -11.58
CA ALA A 54 -4.94 15.23 -11.03
C ALA A 54 -4.79 14.65 -9.61
N SER A 55 -3.57 14.56 -9.10
CA SER A 55 -3.25 14.10 -7.76
C SER A 55 -3.52 15.20 -6.73
N SER A 56 -4.07 14.83 -5.58
CA SER A 56 -4.31 15.75 -4.46
C SER A 56 -3.09 15.96 -3.55
N MET A 57 -1.93 15.43 -3.93
CA MET A 57 -0.71 15.57 -3.12
C MET A 57 -0.20 17.02 -3.15
N PRO A 58 0.28 17.55 -2.01
CA PRO A 58 0.69 18.96 -1.90
C PRO A 58 2.09 19.24 -2.46
N PHE A 59 2.61 18.37 -3.32
CA PHE A 59 3.95 18.44 -3.89
C PHE A 59 3.95 17.91 -5.32
N ASP A 60 4.86 18.44 -6.13
CA ASP A 60 4.93 18.18 -7.56
C ASP A 60 5.98 17.13 -7.94
N TRP A 61 6.92 16.80 -7.04
CA TRP A 61 8.06 15.94 -7.34
C TRP A 61 8.33 14.86 -6.30
N THR A 62 8.75 13.68 -6.77
CA THR A 62 9.12 12.54 -5.92
C THR A 62 10.37 11.80 -6.40
N ILE A 63 11.10 11.19 -5.49
CA ILE A 63 12.19 10.25 -5.81
C ILE A 63 11.85 8.88 -5.20
N ASN A 64 11.90 7.84 -6.03
CA ASN A 64 11.74 6.46 -5.62
C ASN A 64 12.99 5.66 -6.07
N PRO A 65 13.96 5.43 -5.17
CA PRO A 65 15.19 4.69 -5.51
C PRO A 65 14.96 3.18 -5.66
N TYR A 66 13.92 2.67 -5.00
CA TYR A 66 13.53 1.26 -5.00
C TYR A 66 12.14 1.06 -5.58
N ARG A 67 11.92 -0.07 -6.27
CA ARG A 67 10.59 -0.60 -6.60
C ARG A 67 10.49 -2.00 -6.00
N GLY A 68 9.32 -2.35 -5.46
CA GLY A 68 9.19 -3.54 -4.62
C GLY A 68 9.42 -3.19 -3.16
N CYS A 69 8.97 -4.08 -2.28
CA CYS A 69 8.94 -3.84 -0.84
C CYS A 69 9.39 -5.10 -0.09
N SER A 70 10.58 -5.03 0.48
CA SER A 70 11.20 -6.10 1.30
C SER A 70 10.49 -6.39 2.63
N HIS A 71 9.26 -5.90 2.82
CA HIS A 71 8.44 -6.09 4.00
C HIS A 71 7.47 -7.33 3.88
N ALA A 72 7.30 -7.91 2.67
CA ALA A 72 6.80 -9.26 2.27
C ALA A 72 5.49 -9.88 2.85
N CYS A 73 4.41 -10.02 2.05
CA CYS A 73 3.11 -10.65 2.44
C CYS A 73 2.56 -11.69 1.40
N VAL A 74 2.70 -13.03 1.54
CA VAL A 74 2.57 -14.04 0.41
C VAL A 74 1.44 -15.11 0.56
N TYR A 75 0.84 -15.66 -0.53
CA TYR A 75 -0.21 -16.74 -0.60
C TYR A 75 0.24 -17.90 -1.52
N CYS A 76 0.07 -19.23 -1.24
CA CYS A 76 0.66 -20.31 -2.09
C CYS A 76 -0.12 -21.65 -2.21
N LEU A 77 0.09 -22.41 -3.30
CA LEU A 77 -0.50 -23.74 -3.63
C LEU A 77 0.55 -24.83 -3.90
N SER A 78 0.18 -26.10 -3.89
CA SER A 78 1.08 -27.22 -4.24
C SER A 78 1.48 -27.21 -5.73
N PRO A 79 2.73 -27.59 -6.09
CA PRO A 79 3.22 -27.63 -7.46
C PRO A 79 2.33 -28.46 -8.42
N GLN A 80 1.68 -29.50 -7.91
CA GLN A 80 0.81 -30.39 -8.69
C GLN A 80 -0.61 -29.86 -8.88
N THR A 81 -0.99 -28.75 -8.22
CA THR A 81 -2.35 -28.21 -8.30
C THR A 81 -2.67 -27.83 -9.75
N PRO A 82 -3.69 -28.43 -10.37
CA PRO A 82 -4.01 -28.15 -11.76
C PRO A 82 -4.66 -26.76 -11.90
N VAL A 83 -4.32 -26.02 -12.93
CA VAL A 83 -4.88 -24.69 -13.25
C VAL A 83 -5.60 -24.74 -14.58
N LEU A 84 -6.78 -24.13 -14.65
CA LEU A 84 -7.59 -24.09 -15.86
C LEU A 84 -6.99 -23.11 -16.88
N LEU A 85 -6.56 -23.65 -18.02
CA LEU A 85 -6.08 -22.87 -19.15
C LEU A 85 -7.26 -22.24 -19.92
N ALA A 86 -6.99 -21.23 -20.75
CA ALA A 86 -8.02 -20.54 -21.54
C ALA A 86 -8.63 -21.40 -22.66
N ASP A 87 -7.91 -22.44 -23.12
CA ASP A 87 -8.44 -23.49 -24.01
C ASP A 87 -9.22 -24.58 -23.25
N GLY A 88 -9.20 -24.45 -21.92
CA GLY A 88 -9.92 -25.25 -20.95
C GLY A 88 -9.37 -26.66 -20.72
N ARG A 89 -8.12 -26.92 -21.16
CA ARG A 89 -7.29 -27.97 -20.56
C ARG A 89 -6.85 -27.55 -19.15
N GLN A 90 -6.35 -28.50 -18.39
CA GLN A 90 -5.73 -28.25 -17.09
C GLN A 90 -4.25 -28.61 -17.13
N ARG A 91 -3.44 -27.86 -16.40
CA ARG A 91 -2.00 -28.09 -16.28
C ARG A 91 -1.54 -27.79 -14.85
N PRO A 92 -0.63 -28.58 -14.26
CA PRO A 92 -0.07 -28.26 -12.95
C PRO A 92 0.45 -26.83 -12.86
N ILE A 93 0.25 -26.16 -11.73
CA ILE A 93 0.70 -24.79 -11.51
C ILE A 93 2.23 -24.65 -11.65
N ALA A 94 2.97 -25.72 -11.35
CA ALA A 94 4.42 -25.80 -11.56
C ALA A 94 4.85 -26.00 -13.03
N GLU A 95 3.91 -26.20 -13.94
CA GLU A 95 4.16 -26.28 -15.38
C GLU A 95 3.63 -25.05 -16.13
N LEU A 96 3.05 -24.09 -15.42
CA LEU A 96 2.70 -22.79 -15.98
C LEU A 96 3.94 -21.94 -16.22
N SER A 97 3.88 -21.13 -17.25
CA SER A 97 4.88 -20.17 -17.68
C SER A 97 4.23 -18.80 -17.81
N VAL A 98 5.03 -17.75 -17.63
CA VAL A 98 4.59 -16.38 -17.92
C VAL A 98 4.09 -16.30 -19.37
N GLY A 99 2.96 -15.64 -19.58
CA GLY A 99 2.29 -15.56 -20.88
C GLY A 99 1.29 -16.67 -21.17
N ASP A 100 1.18 -17.69 -20.30
CA ASP A 100 0.12 -18.68 -20.43
C ASP A 100 -1.25 -18.04 -20.20
N GLU A 101 -2.17 -18.26 -21.16
CA GLU A 101 -3.55 -17.82 -21.03
C GLU A 101 -4.32 -18.82 -20.13
N ILE A 102 -4.82 -18.32 -19.02
CA ILE A 102 -5.59 -19.08 -18.04
C ILE A 102 -6.93 -18.41 -17.74
N ILE A 103 -7.74 -19.06 -16.91
CA ILE A 103 -9.03 -18.52 -16.48
C ILE A 103 -8.89 -17.96 -15.08
N GLY A 104 -9.23 -16.68 -14.95
CA GLY A 104 -9.55 -16.02 -13.68
C GLY A 104 -11.00 -15.57 -13.69
N THR A 105 -11.34 -14.56 -12.90
CA THR A 105 -12.71 -14.10 -12.78
C THR A 105 -12.80 -12.58 -12.65
N ALA A 106 -13.87 -11.99 -13.17
CA ALA A 106 -14.11 -10.56 -13.10
C ALA A 106 -15.58 -10.27 -12.77
N MET A 107 -15.84 -9.16 -12.08
CA MET A 107 -17.21 -8.68 -11.87
C MET A 107 -17.74 -8.04 -13.15
N ARG A 108 -18.87 -8.54 -13.67
CA ARG A 108 -19.63 -7.90 -14.75
C ARG A 108 -21.06 -7.70 -14.30
N GLY A 109 -21.41 -6.45 -13.99
CA GLY A 109 -22.68 -6.13 -13.32
C GLY A 109 -22.72 -6.71 -11.91
N ALA A 110 -23.81 -7.39 -11.55
CA ALA A 110 -24.00 -7.99 -10.23
C ALA A 110 -23.33 -9.38 -10.06
N HIS A 111 -22.76 -9.95 -11.12
CA HIS A 111 -22.27 -11.33 -11.10
C HIS A 111 -20.79 -11.42 -11.45
N ARG A 112 -20.09 -12.33 -10.77
CA ARG A 112 -18.72 -12.74 -11.11
C ARG A 112 -18.79 -13.67 -12.32
N ARG A 113 -17.92 -13.46 -13.30
CA ARG A 113 -17.85 -14.26 -14.53
C ARG A 113 -16.43 -14.73 -14.75
N TYR A 114 -16.26 -15.95 -15.22
CA TYR A 114 -14.95 -16.44 -15.66
C TYR A 114 -14.46 -15.56 -16.81
N THR A 115 -13.19 -15.17 -16.76
CA THR A 115 -12.60 -14.23 -17.69
C THR A 115 -11.19 -14.70 -18.01
N ARG A 116 -10.83 -14.65 -19.30
CA ARG A 116 -9.47 -14.96 -19.73
C ARG A 116 -8.49 -13.96 -19.10
N THR A 117 -7.39 -14.47 -18.60
CA THR A 117 -6.32 -13.69 -17.99
C THR A 117 -5.00 -14.35 -18.32
N THR A 118 -3.92 -13.58 -18.31
CA THR A 118 -2.59 -14.08 -18.58
C THR A 118 -1.87 -14.35 -17.26
N VAL A 119 -1.05 -15.39 -17.20
CA VAL A 119 -0.07 -15.56 -16.12
C VAL A 119 0.99 -14.47 -16.27
N GLU A 120 1.05 -13.55 -15.31
CA GLU A 120 1.92 -12.38 -15.34
C GLU A 120 3.26 -12.66 -14.65
N ALA A 121 3.27 -13.46 -13.59
CA ALA A 121 4.46 -14.24 -13.23
C ALA A 121 4.15 -15.41 -12.28
N ARG A 122 5.20 -16.20 -11.99
CA ARG A 122 5.17 -17.47 -11.28
C ARG A 122 6.44 -17.63 -10.45
N TRP A 123 6.30 -18.11 -9.22
CA TRP A 123 7.42 -18.36 -8.33
C TRP A 123 7.17 -19.57 -7.43
N SER A 124 8.21 -20.05 -6.73
CA SER A 124 8.07 -21.07 -5.69
C SER A 124 8.64 -20.61 -4.33
N THR A 125 8.10 -21.17 -3.26
CA THR A 125 8.52 -20.93 -1.87
C THR A 125 8.28 -22.19 -1.04
N ARG A 126 8.86 -22.30 0.17
CA ARG A 126 8.56 -23.43 1.08
C ARG A 126 7.69 -22.95 2.23
N LYS A 127 6.58 -23.64 2.49
CA LYS A 127 5.63 -23.33 3.57
C LYS A 127 4.99 -24.58 4.14
N ARG A 128 4.51 -24.49 5.38
CA ARG A 128 3.70 -25.54 6.04
C ARG A 128 2.43 -25.83 5.24
N ALA A 129 2.23 -27.09 4.89
CA ALA A 129 1.21 -27.53 3.96
C ALA A 129 -0.09 -27.98 4.63
N HIS A 130 -1.21 -27.60 4.03
CA HIS A 130 -2.53 -28.06 4.45
C HIS A 130 -3.25 -28.71 3.25
N ARG A 131 -3.84 -29.88 3.46
CA ARG A 131 -4.70 -30.57 2.49
C ARG A 131 -6.16 -30.20 2.75
N ILE A 132 -6.87 -29.80 1.70
CA ILE A 132 -8.29 -29.49 1.71
C ILE A 132 -8.98 -30.53 0.84
N THR A 133 -9.89 -31.32 1.42
CA THR A 133 -10.71 -32.28 0.67
C THR A 133 -12.12 -31.74 0.50
N LEU A 134 -12.66 -31.80 -0.71
CA LEU A 134 -14.03 -31.38 -1.03
C LEU A 134 -14.96 -32.59 -1.25
N ALA A 135 -16.27 -32.38 -1.15
CA ALA A 135 -17.28 -33.44 -1.20
C ALA A 135 -17.40 -34.10 -2.58
N ASP A 136 -16.99 -33.43 -3.66
CA ASP A 136 -16.87 -34.00 -4.99
C ASP A 136 -15.59 -34.85 -5.18
N GLY A 137 -14.75 -34.94 -4.14
CA GLY A 137 -13.48 -35.67 -4.14
C GLY A 137 -12.27 -34.85 -4.61
N THR A 138 -12.42 -33.55 -4.87
CA THR A 138 -11.30 -32.65 -5.16
C THR A 138 -10.36 -32.55 -3.94
N GLU A 139 -9.05 -32.62 -4.16
CA GLU A 139 -8.03 -32.43 -3.13
C GLU A 139 -7.05 -31.32 -3.49
N LEU A 140 -7.06 -30.25 -2.71
CA LEU A 140 -6.16 -29.11 -2.84
C LEU A 140 -5.09 -29.19 -1.76
N VAL A 141 -3.86 -28.80 -2.07
CA VAL A 141 -2.81 -28.60 -1.07
C VAL A 141 -2.32 -27.17 -1.17
N ALA A 142 -2.29 -26.45 -0.04
CA ALA A 142 -2.07 -25.02 0.00
C ALA A 142 -1.38 -24.57 1.30
N SER A 143 -0.84 -23.35 1.30
CA SER A 143 -0.34 -22.72 2.53
C SER A 143 -1.50 -22.27 3.43
N GLY A 144 -1.30 -22.23 4.75
CA GLY A 144 -2.38 -21.91 5.69
C GLY A 144 -2.96 -20.50 5.54
N ASP A 145 -2.19 -19.58 4.96
CA ASP A 145 -2.56 -18.20 4.63
C ASP A 145 -3.22 -18.06 3.24
N HIS A 146 -3.18 -19.09 2.38
CA HIS A 146 -3.83 -19.10 1.07
C HIS A 146 -5.35 -18.95 1.18
N ARG A 147 -6.00 -18.31 0.20
CA ARG A 147 -7.45 -18.07 0.21
C ARG A 147 -8.16 -18.60 -1.01
N PHE A 148 -9.27 -19.28 -0.77
CA PHE A 148 -10.23 -19.67 -1.80
C PHE A 148 -11.50 -18.84 -1.70
N LEU A 149 -12.13 -18.57 -2.83
CA LEU A 149 -13.45 -17.94 -2.84
C LEU A 149 -14.47 -18.98 -2.39
N THR A 150 -15.28 -18.64 -1.38
CA THR A 150 -16.38 -19.47 -0.90
C THR A 150 -17.73 -18.81 -1.18
N ASP A 151 -18.80 -19.55 -0.94
CA ASP A 151 -20.18 -19.04 -0.88
C ASP A 151 -20.35 -17.90 0.16
N ARG A 152 -19.38 -17.75 1.08
CA ARG A 152 -19.32 -16.70 2.11
C ARG A 152 -18.19 -15.68 1.88
N GLY A 153 -17.54 -15.72 0.71
CA GLY A 153 -16.41 -14.85 0.34
C GLY A 153 -15.04 -15.51 0.52
N TRP A 154 -13.98 -14.71 0.39
CA TRP A 154 -12.60 -15.20 0.50
C TRP A 154 -12.29 -15.74 1.89
N THR A 155 -11.91 -17.02 1.98
CA THR A 155 -11.68 -17.74 3.24
C THR A 155 -10.30 -18.39 3.23
N HIS A 156 -9.57 -18.33 4.34
CA HIS A 156 -8.21 -18.88 4.43
C HIS A 156 -8.23 -20.40 4.57
N VAL A 157 -7.16 -21.07 4.18
CA VAL A 157 -7.09 -22.54 4.26
C VAL A 157 -7.09 -23.02 5.71
N ALA A 158 -6.18 -22.53 6.54
CA ALA A 158 -6.04 -22.98 7.93
C ALA A 158 -6.14 -21.82 8.89
N ASP A 159 -6.26 -22.11 10.18
CA ASP A 159 -6.13 -21.12 11.24
C ASP A 159 -4.66 -20.63 11.37
N GLY A 160 -4.41 -19.55 12.11
CA GLY A 160 -3.05 -19.02 12.32
C GLY A 160 -2.09 -20.07 12.91
N MET A 161 -0.79 -19.95 12.65
CA MET A 161 0.21 -20.81 13.29
C MET A 161 0.33 -20.44 14.78
N SER A 162 -0.25 -21.30 15.63
CA SER A 162 0.01 -21.44 17.09
C SER A 162 -0.14 -20.18 17.95
N GLY A 163 -1.33 -20.00 18.56
CA GLY A 163 -1.54 -19.11 19.72
C GLY A 163 -2.62 -18.03 19.59
N ASP A 164 -3.21 -17.84 18.40
CA ASP A 164 -4.05 -16.69 18.05
C ASP A 164 -5.56 -16.98 17.99
N SER A 165 -6.38 -15.93 18.14
CA SER A 165 -7.85 -15.96 17.94
C SER A 165 -8.24 -16.28 16.49
N PRO A 166 -9.35 -16.98 16.27
CA PRO A 166 -9.63 -17.69 15.02
C PRO A 166 -9.92 -16.76 13.85
N ARG A 167 -9.18 -16.95 12.75
CA ARG A 167 -9.50 -16.35 11.44
C ARG A 167 -10.64 -17.08 10.75
N PRO A 168 -11.38 -16.47 9.80
CA PRO A 168 -12.22 -17.25 8.91
C PRO A 168 -11.34 -18.15 8.06
N PHE A 169 -11.24 -19.40 8.50
CA PHE A 169 -10.55 -20.48 7.83
C PHE A 169 -11.57 -21.50 7.32
N LEU A 170 -11.14 -22.36 6.41
CA LEU A 170 -11.99 -23.37 5.83
C LEU A 170 -12.42 -24.36 6.92
N THR A 171 -13.72 -24.57 7.00
CA THR A 171 -14.36 -25.55 7.88
C THR A 171 -15.33 -26.33 7.03
N THR A 172 -15.84 -27.44 7.53
CA THR A 172 -16.79 -28.28 6.80
C THR A 172 -18.13 -27.60 6.48
N GLN A 173 -18.33 -26.38 6.97
CA GLN A 173 -19.49 -25.54 6.68
C GLN A 173 -19.34 -24.69 5.41
N HIS A 174 -18.13 -24.60 4.87
CA HIS A 174 -17.84 -23.76 3.71
C HIS A 174 -18.02 -24.54 2.40
N ARG A 175 -18.46 -23.83 1.35
CA ARG A 175 -18.48 -24.34 -0.01
C ARG A 175 -17.61 -23.46 -0.90
N LEU A 176 -16.62 -24.06 -1.57
CA LEU A 176 -15.78 -23.30 -2.49
C LEU A 176 -16.57 -22.92 -3.75
N MET A 177 -16.23 -21.79 -4.36
CA MET A 177 -16.82 -21.30 -5.59
C MET A 177 -15.96 -21.74 -6.77
N GLY A 178 -16.62 -22.25 -7.80
CA GLY A 178 -15.98 -22.83 -8.97
C GLY A 178 -16.82 -23.96 -9.56
N PHE A 179 -16.25 -24.77 -10.45
CA PHE A 179 -16.94 -25.88 -11.10
C PHE A 179 -16.49 -27.27 -10.62
N GLY A 180 -15.39 -27.38 -9.85
CA GLY A 180 -14.89 -28.65 -9.30
C GLY A 180 -14.02 -29.47 -10.25
N SER A 181 -13.32 -30.47 -9.71
CA SER A 181 -12.39 -31.32 -10.48
C SER A 181 -13.09 -32.26 -11.48
N ARG A 182 -14.37 -32.59 -11.25
CA ARG A 182 -15.16 -33.54 -12.07
C ARG A 182 -15.98 -32.94 -13.22
N GLY A 183 -15.82 -31.65 -13.51
CA GLY A 183 -16.13 -31.12 -14.84
C GLY A 183 -16.92 -29.81 -14.91
N ILE A 184 -16.62 -29.08 -15.98
CA ILE A 184 -17.38 -27.93 -16.50
C ILE A 184 -18.68 -28.49 -17.13
N PRO A 185 -19.89 -28.00 -16.82
CA PRO A 185 -21.13 -28.43 -17.50
C PRO A 185 -21.19 -28.07 -19.00
N ILE A 186 -20.15 -27.44 -19.53
CA ILE A 186 -20.11 -26.76 -20.82
C ILE A 186 -18.71 -26.97 -21.41
N ALA A 187 -18.59 -27.06 -22.73
CA ALA A 187 -17.29 -27.27 -23.38
C ALA A 187 -16.23 -26.28 -22.85
N PRO A 188 -14.98 -26.68 -22.59
CA PRO A 188 -14.00 -25.81 -21.94
C PRO A 188 -13.73 -24.47 -22.67
N SER A 189 -14.04 -24.40 -23.98
CA SER A 189 -14.09 -23.18 -24.81
C SER A 189 -15.21 -22.18 -24.48
N SER A 190 -16.07 -22.47 -23.49
CA SER A 190 -17.26 -21.67 -23.13
C SER A 190 -17.30 -21.22 -21.67
N ALA A 191 -16.23 -21.47 -20.90
CA ALA A 191 -16.11 -20.93 -19.55
C ALA A 191 -16.05 -19.40 -19.58
N GLU A 192 -15.35 -18.82 -20.55
CA GLU A 192 -15.22 -17.36 -20.70
C GLU A 192 -16.60 -16.68 -20.83
N GLY A 193 -16.88 -15.73 -19.93
CA GLY A 193 -18.14 -15.01 -19.87
C GLY A 193 -19.27 -15.74 -19.16
N ALA A 194 -19.13 -17.03 -18.82
CA ALA A 194 -20.10 -17.73 -17.99
C ALA A 194 -20.10 -17.17 -16.56
N ALA A 195 -21.27 -17.15 -15.92
CA ALA A 195 -21.36 -16.81 -14.51
C ALA A 195 -20.59 -17.85 -13.68
N VAL A 196 -19.86 -17.39 -12.65
CA VAL A 196 -19.24 -18.29 -11.68
C VAL A 196 -20.37 -18.89 -10.84
N THR A 197 -20.78 -20.10 -11.22
CA THR A 197 -21.80 -20.90 -10.55
C THR A 197 -21.19 -22.22 -10.08
N THR A 198 -21.67 -22.70 -8.95
CA THR A 198 -21.19 -23.94 -8.34
C THR A 198 -22.15 -25.08 -8.67
N GLY A 199 -21.86 -25.80 -9.76
CA GLY A 199 -22.66 -26.96 -10.20
C GLY A 199 -22.30 -28.26 -9.48
N ALA A 200 -21.03 -28.40 -9.08
CA ALA A 200 -20.51 -29.54 -8.31
C ALA A 200 -20.65 -29.32 -6.81
N ASP A 201 -20.55 -30.41 -6.04
CA ASP A 201 -20.63 -30.35 -4.59
C ASP A 201 -19.27 -29.99 -3.96
N LEU A 202 -18.94 -28.70 -3.95
CA LEU A 202 -17.66 -28.18 -3.47
C LEU A 202 -17.65 -27.86 -1.97
N ARG A 203 -18.46 -28.56 -1.18
CA ARG A 203 -18.42 -28.45 0.28
C ARG A 203 -17.09 -28.97 0.79
N VAL A 204 -16.46 -28.23 1.69
CA VAL A 204 -15.25 -28.69 2.39
C VAL A 204 -15.62 -29.88 3.26
N VAL A 205 -14.87 -30.97 3.15
CA VAL A 205 -15.00 -32.19 3.95
C VAL A 205 -13.95 -32.21 5.06
N SER A 206 -12.74 -31.76 4.77
CA SER A 206 -11.66 -31.66 5.75
C SER A 206 -10.63 -30.61 5.35
N VAL A 207 -9.93 -30.12 6.37
CA VAL A 207 -8.68 -29.35 6.24
C VAL A 207 -7.69 -30.01 7.19
N GLU A 208 -6.63 -30.60 6.64
CA GLU A 208 -5.62 -31.35 7.38
C GLU A 208 -4.27 -30.62 7.28
N ASP A 209 -3.65 -30.30 8.41
CA ASP A 209 -2.26 -29.86 8.46
C ASP A 209 -1.33 -31.06 8.26
N LEU A 210 -0.53 -31.04 7.20
CA LEU A 210 0.37 -32.14 6.84
C LEU A 210 1.62 -32.21 7.75
N GLY A 211 1.83 -31.20 8.61
CA GLY A 211 2.89 -31.21 9.62
C GLY A 211 4.31 -30.99 9.10
N HIS A 212 4.47 -30.71 7.80
CA HIS A 212 5.76 -30.45 7.16
C HIS A 212 5.66 -29.35 6.10
N GLU A 213 6.80 -28.74 5.79
CA GLU A 213 6.89 -27.75 4.73
C GLU A 213 7.18 -28.41 3.38
N ILE A 214 6.42 -28.03 2.36
CA ILE A 214 6.65 -28.43 0.97
C ILE A 214 7.01 -27.21 0.13
N GLU A 215 7.65 -27.43 -1.02
CA GLU A 215 7.70 -26.41 -2.06
C GLU A 215 6.28 -26.14 -2.56
N MET A 216 5.92 -24.87 -2.68
CA MET A 216 4.63 -24.37 -3.12
C MET A 216 4.84 -23.30 -4.18
N VAL A 217 3.88 -23.18 -5.09
CA VAL A 217 3.89 -22.26 -6.22
C VAL A 217 2.72 -21.30 -6.09
N ASP A 218 2.89 -20.06 -6.52
CA ASP A 218 1.79 -19.14 -6.77
C ASP A 218 2.01 -18.40 -8.07
N VAL A 219 0.93 -17.83 -8.60
CA VAL A 219 0.94 -17.09 -9.86
C VAL A 219 0.19 -15.77 -9.72
N THR A 220 0.72 -14.75 -10.38
CA THR A 220 0.00 -13.49 -10.57
C THR A 220 -0.77 -13.52 -11.88
N THR A 221 -1.96 -12.94 -11.87
CA THR A 221 -2.85 -12.80 -13.03
C THR A 221 -3.43 -11.40 -13.07
N GLY A 222 -3.67 -10.89 -14.28
CA GLY A 222 -4.26 -9.56 -14.47
C GLY A 222 -5.69 -9.38 -13.94
N THR A 223 -6.34 -10.46 -13.48
CA THR A 223 -7.67 -10.42 -12.85
C THR A 223 -7.62 -10.44 -11.33
N GLY A 224 -6.46 -10.69 -10.72
CA GLY A 224 -6.31 -10.77 -9.28
C GLY A 224 -6.67 -12.14 -8.66
N ASP A 225 -7.08 -13.10 -9.50
CA ASP A 225 -7.47 -14.46 -9.14
C ASP A 225 -7.33 -15.44 -10.32
N PHE A 226 -7.41 -16.75 -10.04
CA PHE A 226 -7.35 -17.81 -11.06
C PHE A 226 -8.10 -19.06 -10.62
N ILE A 227 -8.36 -19.99 -11.55
CA ILE A 227 -9.00 -21.26 -11.23
C ILE A 227 -7.95 -22.35 -10.97
N ALA A 228 -7.86 -22.79 -9.71
CA ALA A 228 -7.03 -23.87 -9.23
C ALA A 228 -7.91 -25.08 -8.88
N ASP A 229 -7.71 -26.20 -9.55
CA ASP A 229 -8.47 -27.46 -9.42
C ASP A 229 -9.99 -27.25 -9.40
N GLY A 230 -10.45 -26.40 -10.32
CA GLY A 230 -11.87 -26.06 -10.46
C GLY A 230 -12.42 -25.11 -9.40
N VAL A 231 -11.60 -24.50 -8.54
CA VAL A 231 -12.03 -23.47 -7.56
C VAL A 231 -11.28 -22.14 -7.73
N VAL A 232 -11.90 -21.03 -7.33
CA VAL A 232 -11.31 -19.70 -7.47
C VAL A 232 -10.30 -19.41 -6.34
N SER A 233 -9.06 -19.06 -6.72
CA SER A 233 -7.86 -18.80 -5.90
C SER A 233 -7.37 -17.34 -6.08
N HIS A 234 -6.65 -16.73 -5.12
CA HIS A 234 -6.47 -15.26 -4.97
C HIS A 234 -4.99 -14.72 -5.00
N ASN A 235 -4.72 -13.43 -5.40
CA ASN A 235 -3.41 -12.65 -5.25
C ASN A 235 -3.52 -11.07 -4.89
N CYS A 236 -2.46 -10.25 -4.58
CA CYS A 236 -2.49 -8.88 -3.87
C CYS A 236 -2.17 -7.55 -4.70
N PHE A 237 -2.22 -6.29 -4.15
CA PHE A 237 -2.29 -4.94 -4.86
C PHE A 237 -1.05 -3.97 -5.02
N ALA A 238 -0.10 -3.78 -4.09
CA ALA A 238 1.06 -2.85 -4.31
C ALA A 238 2.04 -3.35 -5.38
N ARG A 239 2.24 -4.66 -5.33
CA ARG A 239 2.13 -5.63 -6.40
C ARG A 239 1.94 -5.07 -7.83
N GLY A 240 0.84 -4.38 -8.16
CA GLY A 240 0.57 -3.95 -9.55
C GLY A 240 1.56 -2.95 -10.15
N THR A 241 2.46 -2.37 -9.33
CA THR A 241 3.57 -1.60 -9.88
C THR A 241 4.66 -2.50 -10.47
N HIS A 242 4.86 -3.73 -10.02
CA HIS A 242 5.85 -4.65 -10.59
C HIS A 242 5.44 -5.16 -11.99
N GLU A 243 4.14 -5.27 -12.25
CA GLU A 243 3.59 -5.70 -13.54
C GLU A 243 4.04 -4.82 -14.72
N TYR A 244 4.36 -3.53 -14.49
CA TYR A 244 4.90 -2.64 -15.54
C TYR A 244 6.34 -2.98 -15.96
N LEU A 245 7.01 -3.90 -15.26
CA LEU A 245 8.38 -4.34 -15.51
C LEU A 245 8.45 -5.79 -15.96
N ASP A 246 7.32 -6.38 -16.37
CA ASP A 246 7.18 -7.81 -16.65
C ASP A 246 7.58 -8.71 -15.43
N LEU A 247 7.43 -8.19 -14.19
CA LEU A 247 7.65 -8.88 -12.90
C LEU A 247 6.32 -9.14 -12.19
N ASP A 248 6.20 -10.21 -11.39
CA ASP A 248 4.92 -10.45 -10.71
C ASP A 248 4.64 -9.44 -9.61
N ALA A 249 3.35 -9.22 -9.47
CA ALA A 249 2.78 -8.46 -8.40
C ALA A 249 3.05 -9.18 -7.06
N GLY A 250 3.04 -10.50 -7.00
CA GLY A 250 3.24 -11.37 -5.82
C GLY A 250 4.65 -11.45 -5.23
N HIS A 251 5.23 -12.64 -5.21
CA HIS A 251 6.58 -12.86 -4.68
C HIS A 251 7.64 -11.91 -5.22
N ASP A 252 7.58 -11.49 -6.48
CA ASP A 252 8.56 -10.58 -7.05
C ASP A 252 8.48 -9.18 -6.44
N PHE A 253 7.30 -8.70 -6.06
CA PHE A 253 7.23 -7.45 -5.30
C PHE A 253 7.91 -7.56 -3.93
N ASP A 254 7.90 -8.75 -3.33
CA ASP A 254 8.44 -9.02 -1.98
C ASP A 254 9.92 -9.43 -2.01
N SER A 255 10.36 -10.03 -3.12
CA SER A 255 11.66 -10.67 -3.29
C SER A 255 12.50 -10.02 -4.39
N GLN A 256 11.92 -9.53 -5.48
CA GLN A 256 12.58 -8.94 -6.64
C GLN A 256 12.58 -7.40 -6.55
N ILE A 257 13.51 -6.83 -5.79
CA ILE A 257 13.56 -5.38 -5.58
C ILE A 257 14.34 -4.72 -6.72
N VAL A 258 13.70 -3.82 -7.46
CA VAL A 258 14.40 -3.02 -8.48
C VAL A 258 15.11 -1.86 -7.82
N VAL A 259 16.39 -1.69 -8.14
CA VAL A 259 17.30 -0.76 -7.49
C VAL A 259 17.92 0.15 -8.54
N LYS A 260 17.63 1.45 -8.46
CA LYS A 260 18.17 2.45 -9.39
C LYS A 260 19.59 2.84 -8.99
N VAL A 261 20.59 2.06 -9.41
CA VAL A 261 21.97 2.20 -8.92
C VAL A 261 22.65 3.51 -9.32
N ASN A 262 22.23 4.14 -10.42
CA ASN A 262 22.76 5.43 -10.89
C ASN A 262 21.90 6.64 -10.47
N VAL A 263 20.95 6.46 -9.54
CA VAL A 263 19.94 7.49 -9.22
C VAL A 263 20.58 8.82 -8.79
N ALA A 264 21.67 8.80 -8.04
CA ALA A 264 22.37 10.02 -7.62
C ALA A 264 23.00 10.77 -8.81
N ASP A 265 23.65 10.08 -9.74
CA ASP A 265 24.27 10.72 -10.91
C ASP A 265 23.24 11.29 -11.89
N VAL A 266 22.09 10.62 -12.03
CA VAL A 266 20.97 11.13 -12.81
C VAL A 266 20.38 12.36 -12.13
N LEU A 267 20.14 12.28 -10.82
CA LEU A 267 19.62 13.38 -10.02
C LEU A 267 20.52 14.62 -10.12
N ARG A 268 21.84 14.47 -9.97
CA ARG A 268 22.82 15.55 -10.17
C ARG A 268 22.62 16.29 -11.49
N ARG A 269 22.47 15.53 -12.58
CA ARG A 269 22.28 16.10 -13.93
C ARG A 269 20.95 16.81 -14.06
N GLU A 270 19.88 16.26 -13.48
CA GLU A 270 18.55 16.87 -13.52
C GLU A 270 18.48 18.18 -12.72
N LEU A 271 19.07 18.21 -11.53
CA LEU A 271 19.10 19.38 -10.64
C LEU A 271 19.98 20.52 -11.17
N ARG A 272 21.00 20.22 -12.00
CA ARG A 272 21.86 21.22 -12.64
C ARG A 272 21.25 21.87 -13.89
N ARG A 273 20.08 21.42 -14.36
CA ARG A 273 19.40 22.07 -15.48
C ARG A 273 18.96 23.47 -15.07
N GLY A 274 19.20 24.47 -15.94
CA GLY A 274 18.77 25.85 -15.68
C GLY A 274 17.25 26.03 -15.56
N SER A 275 16.46 25.03 -15.97
CA SER A 275 15.01 24.99 -15.79
C SER A 275 14.55 24.47 -14.43
N TRP A 276 15.45 23.91 -13.60
CA TRP A 276 15.09 23.41 -12.28
C TRP A 276 14.88 24.57 -11.32
N SER A 277 13.69 24.69 -10.75
CA SER A 277 13.33 25.82 -9.88
C SER A 277 13.42 25.49 -8.40
N ARG A 278 14.10 24.37 -8.05
CA ARG A 278 14.27 23.89 -6.67
C ARG A 278 12.93 23.65 -5.99
N GLU A 279 11.98 23.09 -6.74
CA GLU A 279 10.72 22.66 -6.16
C GLU A 279 10.93 21.60 -5.08
N PRO A 280 10.10 21.56 -4.02
CA PRO A 280 10.18 20.55 -2.98
C PRO A 280 10.04 19.12 -3.52
N VAL A 281 10.94 18.24 -3.08
CA VAL A 281 10.96 16.81 -3.47
C VAL A 281 10.54 15.92 -2.29
N MET A 282 9.63 14.98 -2.54
CA MET A 282 9.18 14.02 -1.52
C MET A 282 9.73 12.61 -1.75
N LEU A 283 10.31 12.00 -0.71
CA LEU A 283 10.74 10.61 -0.68
C LEU A 283 9.83 9.79 0.25
N GLY A 284 9.63 8.51 -0.09
CA GLY A 284 8.76 7.60 0.69
C GLY A 284 7.29 7.66 0.36
N THR A 285 6.95 8.08 -0.86
CA THR A 285 5.55 8.18 -1.33
C THR A 285 5.00 6.88 -1.87
N ASN A 286 5.84 6.03 -2.47
CA ASN A 286 5.44 4.76 -3.07
C ASN A 286 6.07 3.55 -2.36
N THR A 287 7.37 3.60 -2.12
CA THR A 287 8.15 2.58 -1.41
C THR A 287 9.02 3.25 -0.36
N ASP A 288 9.36 2.54 0.71
CA ASP A 288 10.17 3.11 1.79
C ASP A 288 11.63 3.28 1.35
N PRO A 289 12.21 4.49 1.40
CA PRO A 289 13.58 4.76 0.98
C PRO A 289 14.63 4.15 1.93
N TYR A 290 14.24 3.84 3.18
CA TYR A 290 15.06 3.22 4.21
C TYR A 290 14.58 1.80 4.55
N GLN A 291 13.97 1.10 3.58
CA GLN A 291 13.72 -0.33 3.68
C GLN A 291 15.02 -1.13 3.79
N ARG A 292 14.94 -2.42 4.12
CA ARG A 292 16.13 -3.27 4.39
C ARG A 292 17.18 -3.22 3.27
N ALA A 293 16.75 -3.13 2.01
CA ALA A 293 17.62 -3.00 0.84
C ALA A 293 18.64 -1.84 0.94
N GLU A 294 18.27 -0.74 1.59
CA GLU A 294 19.12 0.44 1.79
C GLU A 294 20.33 0.16 2.69
N GLY A 295 20.30 -0.89 3.51
CA GLY A 295 21.46 -1.34 4.29
C GLY A 295 22.62 -1.80 3.40
N ARG A 296 22.29 -2.39 2.25
CA ARG A 296 23.25 -2.87 1.24
C ARG A 296 23.62 -1.76 0.25
N TYR A 297 22.62 -1.17 -0.38
CA TYR A 297 22.83 -0.33 -1.56
C TYR A 297 23.28 1.08 -1.25
N ARG A 298 22.92 1.62 -0.09
CA ARG A 298 23.36 2.94 0.38
C ARG A 298 23.12 4.04 -0.68
N LEU A 299 21.96 4.04 -1.33
CA LEU A 299 21.63 5.04 -2.36
C LEU A 299 21.26 6.39 -1.75
N MET A 300 20.70 6.38 -0.53
CA MET A 300 20.22 7.58 0.14
C MET A 300 21.32 8.63 0.42
N PRO A 301 22.53 8.28 0.90
CA PRO A 301 23.62 9.24 1.07
C PRO A 301 23.93 10.07 -0.19
N GLY A 302 23.97 9.42 -1.37
CA GLY A 302 24.19 10.10 -2.64
C GLY A 302 23.03 11.03 -3.00
N ILE A 303 21.79 10.54 -2.87
CA ILE A 303 20.60 11.36 -3.13
C ILE A 303 20.55 12.60 -2.23
N VAL A 304 20.84 12.42 -0.94
CA VAL A 304 20.88 13.51 0.05
C VAL A 304 21.95 14.53 -0.30
N ALA A 305 23.16 14.08 -0.68
CA ALA A 305 24.24 14.96 -1.08
C ALA A 305 23.85 15.85 -2.28
N GLU A 306 23.24 15.28 -3.33
CA GLU A 306 22.86 16.05 -4.53
C GLU A 306 21.73 17.06 -4.25
N LEU A 307 20.74 16.67 -3.44
CA LEU A 307 19.67 17.59 -3.04
C LEU A 307 20.22 18.73 -2.17
N THR A 308 21.18 18.43 -1.30
CA THR A 308 21.86 19.42 -0.46
C THR A 308 22.71 20.38 -1.29
N GLU A 309 23.56 19.88 -2.19
CA GLU A 309 24.43 20.70 -3.06
C GLU A 309 23.60 21.63 -3.96
N SER A 310 22.49 21.14 -4.51
CA SER A 310 21.59 21.95 -5.35
C SER A 310 20.78 22.98 -4.57
N GLY A 311 20.72 22.87 -3.23
CA GLY A 311 19.83 23.65 -2.38
C GLY A 311 18.35 23.32 -2.62
N THR A 312 18.04 22.12 -3.10
CA THR A 312 16.67 21.67 -3.33
C THR A 312 16.05 21.23 -2.00
N PRO A 313 14.93 21.83 -1.57
CA PRO A 313 14.25 21.40 -0.36
C PRO A 313 13.65 20.01 -0.56
N PHE A 314 13.72 19.16 0.46
CA PHE A 314 13.13 17.82 0.38
C PHE A 314 12.62 17.32 1.72
N SER A 315 11.75 16.31 1.65
CA SER A 315 11.20 15.64 2.82
C SER A 315 11.24 14.13 2.66
N ILE A 316 11.60 13.45 3.75
CA ILE A 316 11.69 11.99 3.80
C ILE A 316 10.58 11.48 4.70
N LEU A 317 9.72 10.62 4.16
CA LEU A 317 8.77 9.80 4.93
C LEU A 317 9.28 8.36 5.01
N THR A 318 9.42 7.81 6.22
CA THR A 318 9.88 6.41 6.39
C THR A 318 9.24 5.72 7.60
N LYS A 319 9.12 4.40 7.51
CA LYS A 319 8.85 3.44 8.59
C LYS A 319 10.14 2.72 9.04
N GLY A 320 11.22 2.83 8.27
CA GLY A 320 12.51 2.17 8.53
C GLY A 320 13.35 2.85 9.61
N THR A 321 14.20 2.07 10.28
CA THR A 321 15.14 2.57 11.29
C THR A 321 16.50 2.98 10.72
N LEU A 322 16.79 2.63 9.46
CA LEU A 322 18.09 2.91 8.82
C LEU A 322 18.37 4.40 8.64
N LEU A 323 17.35 5.26 8.68
CA LEU A 323 17.51 6.72 8.65
C LEU A 323 18.53 7.23 9.68
N ARG A 324 18.65 6.58 10.85
CA ARG A 324 19.59 6.98 11.92
C ARG A 324 21.03 7.07 11.43
N ARG A 325 21.43 6.21 10.48
CA ARG A 325 22.76 6.19 9.87
C ARG A 325 23.08 7.50 9.16
N ASP A 326 22.09 8.08 8.50
CA ASP A 326 22.27 9.20 7.55
C ASP A 326 21.87 10.55 8.16
N LEU A 327 21.44 10.60 9.43
CA LEU A 327 21.14 11.85 10.14
C LEU A 327 22.27 12.89 10.07
N PRO A 328 23.57 12.52 10.20
CA PRO A 328 24.64 13.51 10.06
C PRO A 328 24.70 14.17 8.68
N LEU A 329 24.33 13.45 7.62
CA LEU A 329 24.31 13.98 6.24
C LEU A 329 23.15 14.96 6.01
N LEU A 330 22.06 14.76 6.75
CA LEU A 330 20.87 15.59 6.62
C LEU A 330 21.00 16.94 7.34
N LYS A 331 22.00 17.11 8.22
CA LYS A 331 22.12 18.28 9.10
C LYS A 331 22.35 19.58 8.32
N ASP A 332 23.12 19.48 7.25
CA ASP A 332 23.44 20.60 6.36
C ASP A 332 22.44 20.74 5.20
N ALA A 333 21.46 19.83 5.12
CA ALA A 333 20.44 19.80 4.09
C ALA A 333 19.23 20.68 4.44
N ALA A 334 18.56 21.22 3.42
CA ALA A 334 17.21 21.80 3.55
C ALA A 334 16.15 20.68 3.65
N ALA A 335 16.35 19.76 4.60
CA ALA A 335 15.57 18.54 4.75
C ALA A 335 14.53 18.66 5.86
N SER A 336 13.32 18.17 5.59
CA SER A 336 12.32 17.86 6.63
C SER A 336 12.28 16.34 6.85
N VAL A 337 12.30 15.92 8.12
CA VAL A 337 12.27 14.50 8.49
C VAL A 337 10.89 14.12 9.01
N HIS A 338 10.29 13.11 8.37
CA HIS A 338 8.97 12.61 8.68
C HIS A 338 9.04 11.10 8.99
N VAL A 339 8.56 10.71 10.16
CA VAL A 339 8.55 9.30 10.58
C VAL A 339 7.11 8.82 10.69
N SER A 340 6.78 7.74 9.97
CA SER A 340 5.46 7.11 10.03
C SER A 340 5.39 6.13 11.20
N VAL A 341 4.55 6.43 12.18
CA VAL A 341 4.23 5.49 13.26
C VAL A 341 2.75 5.19 13.18
N ALA A 342 2.43 4.00 12.69
CA ALA A 342 1.07 3.60 12.37
C ALA A 342 0.32 3.07 13.60
N VAL A 343 0.96 2.18 14.35
CA VAL A 343 0.35 1.41 15.43
C VAL A 343 1.32 1.37 16.61
N PHE A 344 0.88 1.81 17.79
CA PHE A 344 1.68 1.89 19.03
C PHE A 344 1.47 0.70 19.97
N ASP A 345 0.49 -0.14 19.64
CA ASP A 345 0.26 -1.43 20.27
C ASP A 345 1.08 -2.48 19.51
N ASP A 346 2.15 -2.98 20.13
CA ASP A 346 3.10 -3.90 19.49
C ASP A 346 2.44 -5.22 19.00
N PRO A 347 1.50 -5.84 19.74
CA PRO A 347 0.72 -6.97 19.22
C PRO A 347 -0.08 -6.62 17.95
N LEU A 348 -0.81 -5.50 17.97
CA LEU A 348 -1.57 -5.01 16.81
C LEU A 348 -0.66 -4.65 15.63
N HIS A 349 0.52 -4.11 15.93
CA HIS A 349 1.55 -3.78 14.94
C HIS A 349 2.07 -5.03 14.22
N GLN A 350 2.38 -6.11 14.95
CA GLN A 350 2.80 -7.38 14.34
C GLN A 350 1.72 -8.00 13.45
N LEU A 351 0.45 -7.79 13.77
CA LEU A 351 -0.67 -8.29 12.98
C LEU A 351 -0.91 -7.50 11.68
N ILE A 352 -0.54 -6.22 11.64
CA ILE A 352 -0.82 -5.33 10.50
C ILE A 352 0.42 -5.08 9.63
N GLU A 353 1.62 -4.96 10.22
CA GLU A 353 2.87 -4.62 9.54
C GLU A 353 4.09 -5.45 10.03
N PRO A 354 4.06 -6.80 10.01
CA PRO A 354 5.08 -7.65 10.64
C PRO A 354 6.51 -7.46 10.09
N GLY A 355 6.65 -7.10 8.81
CA GLY A 355 7.95 -6.85 8.19
C GLY A 355 8.60 -5.52 8.57
N THR A 356 7.89 -4.65 9.30
CA THR A 356 8.35 -3.28 9.64
C THR A 356 8.87 -3.20 11.09
N PRO A 357 9.73 -2.21 11.41
CA PRO A 357 10.15 -1.96 12.80
C PRO A 357 8.97 -1.66 13.72
N THR A 358 9.07 -2.07 14.99
CA THR A 358 8.07 -1.81 16.04
C THR A 358 7.88 -0.31 16.30
N ALA A 359 6.80 0.06 16.98
CA ALA A 359 6.54 1.45 17.36
C ALA A 359 7.69 2.05 18.18
N ALA A 360 8.19 1.28 19.16
CA ALA A 360 9.33 1.67 19.98
C ALA A 360 10.60 1.91 19.14
N ALA A 361 10.89 1.02 18.19
CA ALA A 361 12.04 1.18 17.30
C ALA A 361 11.92 2.43 16.40
N ARG A 362 10.71 2.78 15.94
CA ARG A 362 10.48 4.00 15.17
C ARG A 362 10.58 5.26 16.04
N LEU A 363 10.10 5.23 17.29
CA LEU A 363 10.28 6.32 18.24
C LEU A 363 11.75 6.55 18.59
N GLU A 364 12.57 5.51 18.64
CA GLU A 364 14.01 5.67 18.82
C GLU A 364 14.67 6.38 17.61
N THR A 365 14.14 6.18 16.40
CA THR A 365 14.56 6.96 15.23
C THR A 365 14.14 8.43 15.35
N VAL A 366 12.95 8.71 15.91
CA VAL A 366 12.50 10.08 16.21
C VAL A 366 13.46 10.74 17.22
N ARG A 367 13.79 10.05 18.31
CA ARG A 367 14.73 10.53 19.34
C ARG A 367 16.08 10.88 18.75
N ALA A 368 16.69 9.96 18.01
CA ALA A 368 17.97 10.18 17.37
C ALA A 368 17.93 11.38 16.39
N ALA A 369 16.84 11.54 15.63
CA ALA A 369 16.69 12.67 14.72
C ALA A 369 16.52 14.00 15.48
N THR A 370 15.75 14.03 16.57
CA THR A 370 15.64 15.22 17.41
C THR A 370 16.97 15.60 18.06
N GLU A 371 17.72 14.62 18.59
CA GLU A 371 19.07 14.84 19.17
C GLU A 371 20.06 15.37 18.13
N ALA A 372 19.90 14.98 16.86
CA ALA A 372 20.68 15.52 15.74
C ALA A 372 20.25 16.95 15.34
N GLY A 373 19.20 17.51 15.94
CA GLY A 373 18.71 18.87 15.74
C GLY A 373 17.54 19.02 14.76
N PHE A 374 16.94 17.91 14.31
CA PHE A 374 15.80 17.97 13.38
C PHE A 374 14.49 18.29 14.11
N ARG A 375 13.66 19.14 13.49
CA ARG A 375 12.25 19.29 13.86
C ARG A 375 11.44 18.15 13.24
N VAL A 376 11.38 17.02 13.94
CA VAL A 376 10.74 15.80 13.42
C VAL A 376 9.21 15.94 13.42
N THR A 377 8.58 15.59 12.29
CA THR A 377 7.13 15.42 12.20
C THR A 377 6.77 13.94 12.22
N VAL A 378 5.94 13.51 13.17
CA VAL A 378 5.45 12.12 13.21
C VAL A 378 4.10 12.03 12.50
N PHE A 379 4.00 11.06 11.58
CA PHE A 379 2.77 10.72 10.89
C PHE A 379 2.08 9.62 11.70
N LEU A 380 1.13 10.03 12.56
CA LEU A 380 0.25 9.14 13.31
C LEU A 380 -0.90 8.70 12.40
N MET A 381 -0.60 7.80 11.47
CA MET A 381 -1.57 7.26 10.54
C MET A 381 -1.15 5.87 10.01
N PRO A 382 -2.11 4.96 9.81
CA PRO A 382 -3.55 5.16 10.01
C PRO A 382 -3.98 5.09 11.48
N ILE A 383 -4.74 6.09 11.96
CA ILE A 383 -5.57 5.93 13.16
C ILE A 383 -6.74 5.02 12.77
N LEU A 384 -6.80 3.87 13.42
CA LEU A 384 -7.79 2.82 13.20
C LEU A 384 -9.04 3.11 14.05
N PRO A 385 -10.21 3.32 13.43
CA PRO A 385 -11.46 3.49 14.17
C PRO A 385 -11.69 2.40 15.23
N HIS A 386 -12.10 2.81 16.42
CA HIS A 386 -12.32 1.98 17.61
C HIS A 386 -11.11 1.21 18.17
N LEU A 387 -10.00 1.11 17.44
CA LEU A 387 -8.81 0.39 17.89
C LEU A 387 -7.76 1.31 18.46
N THR A 388 -7.50 2.41 17.77
CA THR A 388 -6.45 3.37 18.16
C THR A 388 -6.99 4.80 18.20
N ASP A 389 -8.31 4.98 18.25
CA ASP A 389 -8.99 6.28 18.19
C ASP A 389 -9.62 6.73 19.54
N SER A 390 -9.41 5.95 20.61
CA SER A 390 -9.83 6.31 21.96
C SER A 390 -8.98 7.47 22.50
N ILE A 391 -9.53 8.28 23.41
CA ILE A 391 -8.79 9.40 24.01
C ILE A 391 -7.54 8.90 24.71
N ALA A 392 -7.63 7.80 25.47
CA ALA A 392 -6.50 7.23 26.19
C ALA A 392 -5.41 6.71 25.24
N ALA A 393 -5.78 6.00 24.17
CA ALA A 393 -4.80 5.50 23.19
C ALA A 393 -4.12 6.65 22.43
N ILE A 394 -4.87 7.69 22.06
CA ILE A 394 -4.32 8.87 21.40
C ILE A 394 -3.41 9.64 22.36
N ASP A 395 -3.82 9.82 23.62
CA ASP A 395 -3.05 10.54 24.63
C ASP A 395 -1.71 9.85 24.93
N ASP A 396 -1.73 8.52 25.13
CA ASP A 396 -0.52 7.71 25.32
C ASP A 396 0.40 7.77 24.09
N ALA A 397 -0.15 7.61 22.87
CA ALA A 397 0.65 7.74 21.65
C ALA A 397 1.31 9.13 21.55
N LEU A 398 0.55 10.21 21.79
CA LEU A 398 1.07 11.58 21.76
C LEU A 398 2.12 11.82 22.85
N ALA A 399 1.91 11.31 24.07
CA ALA A 399 2.86 11.40 25.17
C ALA A 399 4.19 10.72 24.81
N ARG A 400 4.15 9.51 24.25
CA ARG A 400 5.35 8.78 23.79
C ARG A 400 6.05 9.48 22.64
N ILE A 401 5.30 10.01 21.67
CA ILE A 401 5.83 10.81 20.56
C ILE A 401 6.53 12.07 21.09
N ARG A 402 5.94 12.77 22.06
CA ARG A 402 6.55 13.93 22.70
C ARG A 402 7.79 13.56 23.51
N ALA A 403 7.76 12.45 24.24
CA ALA A 403 8.91 11.94 24.99
C ALA A 403 10.07 11.49 24.09
N ALA A 404 9.79 11.11 22.84
CA ALA A 404 10.81 10.91 21.81
C ALA A 404 11.33 12.22 21.19
N GLY A 405 10.78 13.38 21.57
CA GLY A 405 11.27 14.68 21.13
C GLY A 405 10.69 15.19 19.80
N ALA A 406 9.59 14.61 19.30
CA ALA A 406 8.96 15.13 18.08
C ALA A 406 8.47 16.58 18.27
N ALA A 407 8.57 17.37 17.20
CA ALA A 407 8.11 18.76 17.19
C ALA A 407 6.64 18.90 16.74
N ARG A 408 6.16 17.95 15.93
CA ARG A 408 4.83 18.00 15.35
C ARG A 408 4.26 16.60 15.10
N VAL A 409 2.95 16.48 15.21
CA VAL A 409 2.20 15.32 14.72
C VAL A 409 1.29 15.71 13.56
N VAL A 410 1.28 14.91 12.51
CA VAL A 410 0.23 14.89 11.50
C VAL A 410 -0.53 13.58 11.68
N TYR A 411 -1.85 13.66 11.78
CA TYR A 411 -2.69 12.50 12.03
C TYR A 411 -3.69 12.29 10.90
N GLY A 412 -4.10 11.04 10.70
CA GLY A 412 -5.05 10.68 9.67
C GLY A 412 -5.81 9.42 10.04
N ALA A 413 -7.12 9.42 9.78
CA ALA A 413 -7.90 8.20 9.85
C ALA A 413 -7.45 7.23 8.75
N LEU A 414 -7.65 5.93 8.99
CA LEU A 414 -7.42 4.88 8.03
C LEU A 414 -7.96 5.20 6.63
N HIS A 415 -7.14 4.93 5.62
CA HIS A 415 -7.47 5.07 4.21
C HIS A 415 -7.46 3.69 3.52
N LEU A 416 -8.60 3.26 3.00
CA LEU A 416 -8.82 1.92 2.44
C LEU A 416 -9.01 1.97 0.93
N ARG A 417 -7.90 2.10 0.20
CA ARG A 417 -7.94 2.06 -1.28
C ARG A 417 -8.56 0.75 -1.79
N PRO A 418 -9.17 0.73 -2.99
CA PRO A 418 -9.88 -0.45 -3.51
C PRO A 418 -9.09 -1.76 -3.45
N GLY A 419 -7.78 -1.75 -3.71
CA GLY A 419 -6.96 -2.97 -3.65
C GLY A 419 -6.47 -3.38 -2.25
N VAL A 420 -6.61 -2.52 -1.24
CA VAL A 420 -6.20 -2.77 0.16
C VAL A 420 -7.42 -2.99 1.06
N LYS A 421 -8.57 -2.39 0.72
CA LYS A 421 -9.79 -2.43 1.52
C LYS A 421 -10.28 -3.85 1.83
N PRO A 422 -10.32 -4.79 0.87
CA PRO A 422 -10.75 -6.15 1.17
C PRO A 422 -9.82 -6.85 2.18
N TRP A 423 -8.51 -6.56 2.11
CA TRP A 423 -7.51 -7.08 3.05
C TRP A 423 -7.73 -6.57 4.46
N PHE A 424 -7.85 -5.26 4.59
CA PHE A 424 -8.07 -4.65 5.89
C PHE A 424 -9.41 -5.08 6.48
N MET A 425 -10.48 -5.15 5.70
CA MET A 425 -11.79 -5.59 6.21
C MET A 425 -11.80 -7.09 6.56
N ALA A 426 -10.98 -7.91 5.90
CA ALA A 426 -10.80 -9.31 6.27
C ALA A 426 -10.00 -9.46 7.57
N TRP A 427 -8.92 -8.69 7.72
CA TRP A 427 -8.17 -8.57 8.95
C TRP A 427 -9.05 -8.08 10.11
N LEU A 428 -9.83 -7.01 9.89
CA LEU A 428 -10.73 -6.44 10.90
C LEU A 428 -11.81 -7.45 11.31
N ARG A 429 -12.38 -8.22 10.37
CA ARG A 429 -13.33 -9.28 10.70
C ARG A 429 -12.74 -10.40 11.55
N ARG A 430 -11.42 -10.61 11.48
CA ARG A 430 -10.70 -11.63 12.24
C ARG A 430 -10.29 -11.11 13.61
N GLU A 431 -9.54 -10.01 13.64
CA GLU A 431 -8.95 -9.50 14.88
C GLU A 431 -9.95 -8.72 15.73
N HIS A 432 -10.92 -8.07 15.07
CA HIS A 432 -11.86 -7.14 15.70
C HIS A 432 -13.29 -7.23 15.11
N PRO A 433 -13.90 -8.44 15.11
CA PRO A 433 -15.20 -8.71 14.50
C PRO A 433 -16.31 -7.76 15.00
N GLU A 434 -16.25 -7.33 16.27
CA GLU A 434 -17.14 -6.39 16.90
C GLU A 434 -17.14 -5.01 16.23
N LEU A 435 -16.07 -4.66 15.52
CA LEU A 435 -15.92 -3.38 14.85
C LEU A 435 -16.39 -3.39 13.39
N VAL A 436 -16.65 -4.57 12.83
CA VAL A 436 -16.94 -4.74 11.40
C VAL A 436 -18.15 -3.94 10.96
N SER A 437 -19.24 -4.00 11.73
CA SER A 437 -20.45 -3.22 11.45
C SER A 437 -20.14 -1.72 11.40
N SER A 438 -19.36 -1.25 12.37
CA SER A 438 -18.95 0.16 12.40
C SER A 438 -18.09 0.54 11.21
N TYR A 439 -17.09 -0.28 10.86
CA TYR A 439 -16.24 -0.02 9.71
C TYR A 439 -16.97 -0.12 8.36
N LEU A 440 -18.00 -0.96 8.23
CA LEU A 440 -18.86 -0.97 7.05
C LEU A 440 -19.65 0.34 6.94
N GLY A 441 -20.11 0.89 8.06
CA GLY A 441 -20.72 2.22 8.12
C GLY A 441 -19.73 3.36 7.83
N LEU A 442 -18.49 3.25 8.31
CA LEU A 442 -17.42 4.23 8.09
C LEU A 442 -16.77 4.10 6.72
N TYR A 443 -16.84 2.97 6.05
CA TYR A 443 -16.25 2.76 4.73
C TYR A 443 -17.22 2.00 3.82
N PRO A 444 -18.33 2.60 3.41
CA PRO A 444 -19.32 1.92 2.57
C PRO A 444 -18.80 1.75 1.13
N GLY A 445 -19.18 0.63 0.49
CA GLY A 445 -18.93 0.38 -0.93
C GLY A 445 -17.48 0.58 -1.37
N ALA A 446 -17.25 1.41 -2.39
CA ALA A 446 -15.92 1.75 -2.90
C ALA A 446 -15.22 2.89 -2.13
N SER A 447 -15.82 3.42 -1.05
CA SER A 447 -15.23 4.54 -0.32
C SER A 447 -13.90 4.17 0.31
N ALA A 448 -12.85 4.89 -0.05
CA ALA A 448 -11.52 4.74 0.55
C ALA A 448 -11.31 5.62 1.79
N MET A 449 -12.16 6.65 1.98
CA MET A 449 -12.03 7.60 3.08
C MET A 449 -13.14 7.42 4.12
N ALA A 450 -12.80 7.60 5.40
CA ALA A 450 -13.79 7.73 6.46
C ALA A 450 -14.66 8.98 6.26
N PRO A 451 -15.96 8.98 6.59
CA PRO A 451 -16.87 10.11 6.44
C PRO A 451 -16.38 11.39 7.08
N LYS A 452 -16.78 12.55 6.52
CA LYS A 452 -16.47 13.89 7.09
C LYS A 452 -16.86 13.99 8.57
N ALA A 453 -17.98 13.38 8.96
CA ALA A 453 -18.43 13.34 10.34
C ALA A 453 -17.42 12.66 11.28
N TYR A 454 -16.94 11.46 10.91
CA TYR A 454 -15.91 10.75 11.68
C TYR A 454 -14.60 11.54 11.75
N ARG A 455 -14.12 12.09 10.62
CA ARG A 455 -12.90 12.90 10.61
C ARG A 455 -13.00 14.15 11.50
N SER A 456 -14.18 14.79 11.53
CA SER A 456 -14.44 15.95 12.40
C SER A 456 -14.51 15.55 13.87
N TRP A 457 -15.11 14.40 14.17
CA TRP A 457 -15.16 13.82 15.52
C TRP A 457 -13.76 13.45 16.04
N LEU A 458 -12.92 12.85 15.18
CA LEU A 458 -11.54 12.52 15.50
C LEU A 458 -10.71 13.79 15.74
N ALA A 459 -10.88 14.81 14.90
CA ALA A 459 -10.19 16.09 15.07
C ALA A 459 -10.52 16.78 16.41
N LYS A 460 -11.76 16.71 16.88
CA LYS A 460 -12.16 17.26 18.20
C LYS A 460 -11.46 16.56 19.38
N ARG A 461 -11.05 15.30 19.22
CA ARG A 461 -10.28 14.54 20.24
C ARG A 461 -8.78 14.80 20.15
N VAL A 462 -8.23 14.72 18.94
CA VAL A 462 -6.78 14.79 18.73
C VAL A 462 -6.25 16.20 18.96
N ARG A 463 -6.92 17.26 18.47
CA ARG A 463 -6.39 18.63 18.51
C ARG A 463 -6.17 19.21 19.92
N PRO A 464 -7.07 19.00 20.92
CA PRO A 464 -6.79 19.41 22.30
C PRO A 464 -5.57 18.69 22.89
N LEU A 465 -5.46 17.37 22.69
CA LEU A 465 -4.34 16.58 23.21
C LEU A 465 -3.02 16.97 22.56
N MET A 466 -3.01 17.24 21.25
CA MET A 466 -1.83 17.77 20.56
C MET A 466 -1.35 19.10 21.16
N ARG A 467 -2.26 20.00 21.57
CA ARG A 467 -1.91 21.25 22.27
C ARG A 467 -1.31 20.97 23.65
N VAL A 468 -1.92 20.06 24.42
CA VAL A 468 -1.42 19.65 25.74
C VAL A 468 0.01 19.10 25.64
N HIS A 469 0.28 18.26 24.65
CA HIS A 469 1.59 17.67 24.42
C HIS A 469 2.56 18.55 23.61
N ARG A 470 2.14 19.75 23.19
CA ARG A 470 2.92 20.69 22.34
C ARG A 470 3.42 20.04 21.04
N LEU A 471 2.52 19.34 20.34
CA LEU A 471 2.75 18.63 19.08
C LEU A 471 1.96 19.25 17.90
N ASP A 472 1.32 20.38 18.12
CA ASP A 472 0.59 21.16 17.12
C ASP A 472 1.50 22.07 16.27
N GLY A 473 2.77 22.18 16.64
CA GLY A 473 3.78 22.95 15.92
C GLY A 473 3.85 24.42 16.33
N HIS A 474 3.20 24.82 17.43
CA HIS A 474 3.12 26.22 17.87
C HIS A 474 4.38 26.80 18.53
N ASP A 475 5.46 26.03 18.73
CA ASP A 475 6.79 26.57 19.14
C ASP A 475 7.47 27.32 17.94
N GLU A 476 6.71 28.17 17.24
CA GLU A 476 7.14 29.03 16.12
C GLU A 476 7.46 30.48 16.57
N ASP A 477 7.24 30.84 17.84
CA ASP A 477 7.34 32.23 18.28
C ASP A 477 8.60 32.63 19.08
N ASP A 478 9.48 31.69 19.49
CA ASP A 478 10.64 32.02 20.34
C ASP A 478 12.04 31.78 19.72
N ALA A 479 12.15 31.54 18.40
CA ALA A 479 13.45 31.50 17.71
C ALA A 479 13.39 32.23 16.34
N PRO A 480 14.44 33.00 15.97
CA PRO A 480 14.40 33.87 14.79
C PRO A 480 14.14 33.05 13.52
N ARG A 481 13.01 33.36 12.87
CA ARG A 481 12.53 32.78 11.61
C ARG A 481 13.64 32.82 10.55
N ARG A 482 14.11 31.65 10.09
CA ARG A 482 14.63 31.54 8.71
C ARG A 482 13.42 31.57 7.78
N GLU A 483 13.54 32.33 6.69
CA GLU A 483 12.42 32.66 5.80
C GLU A 483 11.61 31.42 5.33
N PRO A 484 10.28 31.52 5.21
CA PRO A 484 9.44 30.43 4.72
C PRO A 484 9.82 30.05 3.29
N VAL A 485 10.07 28.76 3.05
CA VAL A 485 10.23 28.21 1.69
C VAL A 485 8.85 28.27 0.99
N PRO A 486 8.69 28.98 -0.13
CA PRO A 486 7.43 29.04 -0.86
C PRO A 486 7.02 27.65 -1.38
N GLY A 487 5.77 27.25 -1.17
CA GLY A 487 5.18 26.06 -1.81
C GLY A 487 4.40 25.12 -0.88
N LEU A 488 4.71 25.05 0.43
CA LEU A 488 4.04 24.11 1.33
C LEU A 488 2.78 24.69 2.02
N ALA A 489 2.58 26.01 1.99
CA ALA A 489 1.50 26.69 2.72
C ALA A 489 0.50 27.45 1.83
N ALA A 490 0.64 27.46 0.51
CA ALA A 490 -0.15 28.33 -0.36
C ALA A 490 -0.88 27.57 -1.47
N ARG A 491 -1.96 26.86 -1.13
CA ARG A 491 -3.04 26.46 -2.07
C ARG A 491 -4.26 25.92 -1.31
N VAL A 492 -4.88 26.79 -0.51
CA VAL A 492 -6.30 26.60 -0.16
C VAL A 492 -7.09 27.06 -1.38
N VAL A 493 -7.56 26.12 -2.19
CA VAL A 493 -8.39 26.39 -3.37
C VAL A 493 -9.75 26.91 -2.89
N THR A 494 -9.95 28.22 -2.93
CA THR A 494 -11.28 28.82 -2.85
C THR A 494 -12.05 28.48 -4.12
N THR A 495 -13.19 27.81 -4.00
CA THR A 495 -14.11 27.53 -5.12
C THR A 495 -14.61 28.82 -5.75
N ASP A 496 -15.08 28.77 -7.00
CA ASP A 496 -15.54 29.96 -7.74
C ASP A 496 -16.70 30.71 -7.06
N ARG A 497 -17.49 30.03 -6.21
CA ARG A 497 -18.48 30.66 -5.33
C ARG A 497 -17.86 31.64 -4.31
N GLY A 498 -16.61 31.41 -3.91
CA GLY A 498 -15.86 32.29 -3.01
C GLY A 498 -15.36 33.57 -3.69
N ARG A 499 -15.05 33.53 -4.99
CA ARG A 499 -14.68 34.74 -5.76
C ARG A 499 -15.87 35.66 -6.00
N GLU A 500 -17.06 35.10 -6.16
CA GLU A 500 -18.28 35.88 -6.42
C GLU A 500 -18.81 36.57 -5.16
N ALA A 501 -18.65 35.94 -3.99
CA ALA A 501 -18.97 36.53 -2.69
C ALA A 501 -18.03 37.70 -2.32
N ALA A 502 -16.74 37.58 -2.64
CA ALA A 502 -15.74 38.62 -2.38
C ALA A 502 -15.92 39.87 -3.28
N ARG A 503 -16.42 39.70 -4.51
CA ARG A 503 -16.69 40.84 -5.42
C ARG A 503 -17.92 41.66 -5.03
N ARG A 504 -18.85 41.10 -4.24
CA ARG A 504 -20.05 41.81 -3.79
C ARG A 504 -19.87 42.58 -2.48
N SER A 505 -18.73 42.42 -1.79
CA SER A 505 -18.44 43.11 -0.52
C SER A 505 -17.62 44.40 -0.67
N GLU A 506 -17.17 44.77 -1.88
CA GLU A 506 -16.28 45.93 -2.10
C GLU A 506 -16.95 47.16 -2.74
N THR A 507 -18.29 47.19 -2.88
CA THR A 507 -19.01 48.42 -3.30
C THR A 507 -20.10 48.80 -2.30
N GLY A 508 -19.74 49.63 -1.31
CA GLY A 508 -20.70 50.47 -0.56
C GLY A 508 -21.37 51.50 -1.50
N ALA A 509 -22.44 52.22 -1.17
CA ALA A 509 -23.16 52.46 0.09
C ALA A 509 -24.59 53.00 -0.27
N PRO A 510 -25.39 53.63 0.63
CA PRO A 510 -26.79 53.27 0.88
C PRO A 510 -27.84 54.20 0.25
N GLN A 511 -29.06 53.70 -0.06
CA GLN A 511 -30.27 54.53 -0.11
C GLN A 511 -31.54 53.76 0.33
N GLY A 512 -32.13 54.22 1.43
CA GLY A 512 -33.56 54.43 1.66
C GLY A 512 -34.61 53.34 1.38
N GLY A 513 -35.22 52.84 2.47
CA GLY A 513 -36.69 52.79 2.61
C GLY A 513 -37.42 51.46 2.35
N GLY A 514 -38.17 50.99 3.36
CA GLY A 514 -39.41 50.22 3.14
C GLY A 514 -39.52 48.78 3.66
N ARG A 515 -39.83 48.63 4.96
CA ARG A 515 -40.76 47.67 5.63
C ARG A 515 -41.06 46.24 5.08
N GLN A 516 -41.05 45.32 6.07
CA GLN A 516 -41.77 44.01 6.23
C GLN A 516 -41.20 42.80 5.46
N GLY A 517 -40.98 41.61 6.02
CA GLY A 517 -41.13 41.05 7.37
C GLY A 517 -40.77 39.54 7.35
N GLY A 518 -40.35 38.98 8.49
CA GLY A 518 -40.52 37.58 8.87
C GLY A 518 -39.56 36.51 8.32
N GLY A 519 -38.85 35.82 9.23
CA GLY A 519 -38.47 34.40 9.03
C GLY A 519 -36.99 34.06 9.15
N ARG A 520 -36.50 33.89 10.39
CA ARG A 520 -35.20 33.27 10.69
C ARG A 520 -35.23 31.77 10.39
N GLN A 521 -34.30 31.27 9.58
CA GLN A 521 -33.65 29.97 9.77
C GLN A 521 -32.16 30.10 9.43
N GLY A 522 -31.32 29.82 10.42
CA GLY A 522 -29.87 29.99 10.36
C GLY A 522 -29.21 28.93 9.47
N GLY A 523 -28.29 29.39 8.63
CA GLY A 523 -27.33 28.55 7.95
C GLY A 523 -26.16 28.21 8.86
N ASP A 524 -25.55 27.06 8.60
CA ASP A 524 -24.14 26.85 8.93
C ASP A 524 -23.50 26.01 7.81
N GLY A 525 -23.03 26.71 6.78
CA GLY A 525 -22.34 26.15 5.63
C GLY A 525 -20.83 26.14 5.87
N SER A 526 -20.29 25.05 6.39
CA SER A 526 -18.83 24.83 6.47
C SER A 526 -18.31 24.06 5.24
N PRO A 527 -17.40 24.63 4.42
CA PRO A 527 -16.85 23.98 3.23
C PRO A 527 -15.99 22.78 3.61
N ALA A 528 -16.18 21.65 2.92
CA ALA A 528 -15.44 20.42 3.13
C ALA A 528 -14.12 20.45 2.34
N MET A 529 -12.97 20.43 3.03
CA MET A 529 -11.71 19.98 2.43
C MET A 529 -11.70 18.45 2.40
N LEU A 530 -11.50 17.89 1.22
CA LEU A 530 -11.41 16.47 0.93
C LEU A 530 -9.92 16.10 0.87
N PHE A 531 -9.45 15.34 1.85
CA PHE A 531 -8.25 14.50 1.78
C PHE A 531 -8.72 13.06 1.65
#